data_AF-A0A9X7TDB2-F1
#
_entry.id   AF-A0A9X7TDB2-F1
#
_cell.length_a   1.000
_cell.length_b   1.000
_cell.length_c   1.000
_cell.angle_alpha   90.00
_cell.angle_beta   90.00
_cell.angle_gamma   90.00
#
_symmetry.space_group_name_H-M   'P 1'
#
loop_
_entity.id
_entity.type
_entity.pdbx_description
1 polymer ?
#
loop_
_entity_poly.entity_id
_entity_poly.type
_entity_poly.pdbx_seq_one_letter_code
_entity_poly.pdbx_strand_id
1 'polypeptide(L)'
;MLTKNENLNCQILNIDNDIYMCAYLGMDDTKSGYTKIMFLVNGKHRDMTLSDEDVVNLTTDYNLCELADIEDAQRNLDNWLTTDVAEFVNDWELYD
;
A
#
# COMPACT_ATOMS: atom_id res chain seq x y z
N MET A 1 -4.60 -7.81 12.52
CA MET A 1 -3.40 -8.48 13.08
C MET A 1 -2.21 -7.80 12.43
N LEU A 2 -1.24 -7.27 13.19
CA LEU A 2 -0.21 -6.40 12.59
C LEU A 2 0.82 -7.24 11.83
N THR A 3 0.74 -7.28 10.50
CA THR A 3 1.79 -7.84 9.64
C THR A 3 2.95 -6.86 9.65
N LYS A 4 3.93 -7.11 10.51
CA LYS A 4 5.14 -6.31 10.55
C LYS A 4 5.99 -6.68 9.35
N ASN A 5 6.14 -5.77 8.39
CA ASN A 5 7.02 -5.99 7.26
C ASN A 5 8.49 -5.91 7.73
N GLU A 6 9.17 -7.06 7.81
CA GLU A 6 10.60 -7.12 8.18
C GLU A 6 11.52 -6.84 6.99
N ASN A 7 10.98 -6.74 5.78
CA ASN A 7 11.70 -6.48 4.53
C ASN A 7 11.29 -5.12 3.96
N LEU A 8 11.58 -4.06 4.70
CA LEU A 8 11.28 -2.69 4.28
C LEU A 8 12.13 -2.34 3.04
N ASN A 9 11.48 -2.38 1.88
CA ASN A 9 12.10 -2.07 0.60
C ASN A 9 11.82 -0.59 0.27
N CYS A 10 12.90 0.18 0.07
CA CYS A 10 12.82 1.58 -0.31
C CYS A 10 12.94 1.69 -1.83
N GLN A 11 12.01 2.42 -2.46
CA GLN A 11 12.02 2.69 -3.89
C GLN A 11 12.11 4.19 -4.17
N ILE A 12 12.62 4.51 -5.36
CA ILE A 12 12.73 5.89 -5.83
C ILE A 12 11.61 6.15 -6.83
N LEU A 13 10.84 7.21 -6.58
CA LEU A 13 9.85 7.75 -7.50
C LEU A 13 10.34 9.10 -8.04
N ASN A 14 10.29 9.30 -9.36
CA ASN A 14 10.69 10.54 -10.02
C ASN A 14 9.47 11.20 -10.67
N ILE A 15 9.13 12.43 -10.26
CA ILE A 15 8.01 13.22 -10.80
C ILE A 15 8.53 14.60 -11.17
N ASP A 16 8.42 15.00 -12.44
CA ASP A 16 8.74 16.37 -12.91
C ASP A 16 10.08 16.97 -12.41
N ASN A 17 11.11 16.11 -12.28
CA ASN A 17 12.46 16.38 -11.75
C ASN A 17 12.62 16.36 -10.23
N ASP A 18 11.56 16.13 -9.46
CA ASP A 18 11.63 15.84 -8.04
C ASP A 18 11.83 14.34 -7.79
N ILE A 19 12.58 14.02 -6.74
CA ILE A 19 12.91 12.64 -6.34
C ILE A 19 12.30 12.38 -4.96
N TYR A 20 11.45 11.37 -4.88
CA TYR A 20 10.82 10.91 -3.65
C TYR A 20 11.34 9.52 -3.29
N MET A 21 11.66 9.32 -2.01
CA MET A 21 11.92 7.98 -1.46
C MET A 21 10.62 7.43 -0.89
N CYS A 22 10.17 6.29 -1.39
CA CYS A 22 8.94 5.64 -0.97
C CYS A 22 9.28 4.33 -0.26
N ALA A 23 8.66 4.08 0.89
CA ALA A 23 8.75 2.78 1.57
C ALA A 23 7.38 2.38 2.10
N TYR A 24 7.02 1.12 1.91
CA TYR A 24 5.83 0.53 2.49
C TYR A 24 6.15 0.05 3.91
N LEU A 25 5.30 0.44 4.88
CA LEU A 25 5.53 0.16 6.31
C LEU A 25 4.70 -1.01 6.84
N GLY A 26 3.69 -1.44 6.10
CA GLY A 26 2.73 -2.46 6.52
C GLY A 26 1.29 -1.96 6.51
N MET A 27 0.39 -2.87 6.85
CA MET A 27 -1.05 -2.62 6.97
C MET A 27 -1.57 -3.11 8.32
N ASP A 28 -2.70 -2.55 8.76
CA ASP A 28 -3.38 -2.97 9.98
C ASP A 28 -4.91 -2.97 9.82
N ASP A 29 -5.54 -3.95 10.44
CA ASP A 29 -7.00 -4.06 10.49
C ASP A 29 -7.54 -3.09 11.52
N THR A 30 -8.44 -2.20 11.08
CA THR A 30 -9.22 -1.39 12.01
C THR A 30 -10.45 -2.17 12.47
N LYS A 31 -10.98 -1.83 13.66
CA LYS A 31 -12.12 -2.55 14.27
C LYS A 31 -13.46 -2.41 13.51
N SER A 32 -13.48 -1.80 12.33
CA SER A 32 -14.71 -1.37 11.65
C SER A 32 -14.82 -1.83 10.20
N GLY A 33 -14.06 -2.85 9.78
CA GLY A 33 -14.05 -3.31 8.37
C GLY A 33 -13.33 -2.33 7.44
N TYR A 34 -12.24 -1.76 7.94
CA TYR A 34 -11.33 -0.94 7.15
C TYR A 34 -9.91 -1.40 7.39
N THR A 35 -9.10 -1.31 6.35
CA THR A 35 -7.66 -1.55 6.36
C THR A 35 -6.91 -0.22 6.31
N LYS A 36 -6.01 0.00 7.27
CA LYS A 36 -5.08 1.13 7.25
C LYS A 36 -3.77 0.68 6.61
N ILE A 37 -3.34 1.36 5.54
CA ILE A 37 -2.10 1.08 4.82
C ILE A 37 -1.13 2.23 5.07
N MET A 38 0.12 1.91 5.45
CA MET A 38 1.07 2.89 5.95
C MET A 38 2.32 2.97 5.07
N PHE A 39 2.80 4.19 4.85
CA PHE A 39 3.94 4.49 4.00
C PHE A 39 4.87 5.51 4.65
N LEU A 40 6.12 5.53 4.20
CA LEU A 40 7.07 6.60 4.42
C LEU A 40 7.45 7.20 3.06
N VAL A 41 7.08 8.45 2.83
CA VAL A 41 7.37 9.17 1.58
C VAL A 41 8.23 10.38 1.89
N ASN A 42 9.46 10.39 1.37
CA ASN A 42 10.48 11.40 1.62
C ASN A 42 10.65 11.77 3.12
N GLY A 43 10.66 10.74 3.98
CA GLY A 43 10.79 10.90 5.43
C GLY A 43 9.51 11.35 6.17
N LYS A 44 8.39 11.56 5.47
CA LYS A 44 7.09 11.85 6.06
C LYS A 44 6.23 10.59 6.13
N HIS A 45 5.58 10.36 7.26
CA HIS A 45 4.57 9.32 7.37
C HIS A 45 3.33 9.67 6.56
N ARG A 46 2.84 8.71 5.79
CA ARG A 46 1.57 8.77 5.07
C ARG A 46 0.75 7.54 5.40
N ASP A 47 -0.55 7.68 5.40
CA ASP A 47 -1.45 6.55 5.51
C ASP A 47 -2.74 6.79 4.75
N MET A 48 -3.34 5.70 4.32
CA MET A 48 -4.67 5.67 3.74
C MET A 48 -5.50 4.65 4.51
N THR A 49 -6.80 4.90 4.61
CA THR A 49 -7.76 3.96 5.20
C THR A 49 -8.77 3.60 4.13
N LEU A 50 -8.83 2.32 3.78
CA LEU A 50 -9.72 1.77 2.76
C LEU A 50 -10.75 0.86 3.42
N SER A 51 -11.98 0.85 2.93
CA SER A 51 -12.95 -0.17 3.36
C SER A 51 -12.53 -1.54 2.85
N ASP A 52 -13.00 -2.61 3.47
CA ASP A 52 -12.70 -3.97 3.01
C ASP A 52 -13.13 -4.20 1.54
N GLU A 53 -14.26 -3.60 1.14
CA GLU A 53 -14.72 -3.62 -0.26
C GLU A 53 -13.75 -2.89 -1.18
N ASP A 54 -13.23 -1.73 -0.78
CA ASP A 54 -12.24 -0.99 -1.56
C ASP A 54 -10.93 -1.77 -1.69
N VAL A 55 -10.49 -2.48 -0.64
CA VAL A 55 -9.28 -3.32 -0.70
C VAL A 55 -9.47 -4.46 -1.71
N VAL A 56 -10.62 -5.14 -1.70
CA VAL A 56 -10.92 -6.21 -2.66
C VAL A 56 -10.97 -5.66 -4.09
N ASN A 57 -11.67 -4.55 -4.30
CA ASN A 57 -11.76 -3.90 -5.61
C ASN A 57 -10.37 -3.47 -6.12
N LEU A 58 -9.58 -2.83 -5.25
CA LEU A 58 -8.21 -2.42 -5.56
C LEU A 58 -7.35 -3.60 -6.02
N THR A 59 -7.40 -4.73 -5.32
CA THR A 59 -6.63 -5.92 -5.72
C THR A 59 -7.08 -6.53 -7.04
N THR A 60 -8.34 -6.31 -7.43
CA THR A 60 -8.85 -6.71 -8.74
C THR A 60 -8.37 -5.74 -9.82
N ASP A 61 -8.42 -4.44 -9.56
CA ASP A 61 -8.00 -3.38 -10.48
C ASP A 61 -6.50 -3.50 -10.83
N TYR A 62 -5.67 -3.82 -9.84
CA TYR A 62 -4.24 -4.10 -10.03
C TYR A 62 -3.96 -5.54 -10.51
N ASN A 63 -4.98 -6.35 -10.83
CA ASN A 63 -4.88 -7.76 -11.24
C ASN A 63 -4.04 -8.63 -10.28
N LEU A 64 -4.10 -8.34 -8.98
CA LEU A 64 -3.37 -9.08 -7.93
C LEU A 64 -4.10 -10.37 -7.54
N CYS A 65 -5.43 -10.42 -7.72
CA CYS A 65 -6.25 -11.61 -7.51
C CYS A 65 -7.55 -11.55 -8.32
N GLU A 66 -8.02 -12.70 -8.83
CA GLU A 66 -9.27 -12.78 -9.62
C GLU A 66 -10.54 -12.87 -8.75
N LEU A 67 -10.47 -13.47 -7.56
CA LEU A 67 -11.60 -13.67 -6.64
C LEU A 67 -11.11 -13.73 -5.18
N ALA A 68 -10.75 -12.58 -4.61
CA ALA A 68 -10.25 -12.50 -3.23
C ALA A 68 -11.38 -12.27 -2.22
N ASP A 69 -11.36 -13.01 -1.11
CA ASP A 69 -11.91 -12.49 0.14
C ASP A 69 -10.96 -11.42 0.72
N ILE A 70 -11.38 -10.74 1.79
CA ILE A 70 -10.58 -9.65 2.36
C ILE A 70 -9.19 -10.10 2.81
N GLU A 71 -9.06 -11.30 3.38
CA GLU A 71 -7.77 -11.80 3.88
C GLU A 71 -6.80 -12.06 2.72
N ASP A 72 -7.28 -12.68 1.64
CA ASP A 72 -6.49 -12.89 0.43
C ASP A 72 -6.16 -11.56 -0.26
N ALA A 73 -7.09 -10.60 -0.30
CA ALA A 73 -6.87 -9.29 -0.89
C ALA A 73 -5.77 -8.53 -0.13
N GLN A 74 -5.88 -8.45 1.19
CA GLN A 74 -4.88 -7.83 2.06
C GLN A 74 -3.51 -8.49 1.88
N ARG A 75 -3.43 -9.83 1.88
CA ARG A 75 -2.16 -10.54 1.69
C ARG A 75 -1.52 -10.25 0.33
N ASN A 76 -2.30 -10.22 -0.75
CA ASN A 76 -1.77 -9.94 -2.08
C ASN A 76 -1.33 -8.48 -2.21
N LEU A 77 -2.10 -7.55 -1.65
CA LEU A 77 -1.75 -6.14 -1.59
C LEU A 77 -0.47 -5.91 -0.78
N ASP A 78 -0.31 -6.57 0.38
CA ASP A 78 0.89 -6.50 1.22
C ASP A 78 2.15 -6.94 0.46
N ASN A 79 2.05 -8.07 -0.26
CA ASN A 79 3.14 -8.60 -1.07
C ASN A 79 3.49 -7.66 -2.24
N TRP A 80 2.47 -7.13 -2.92
CA TRP A 80 2.68 -6.24 -4.05
C TRP A 80 3.29 -4.89 -3.60
N LEU A 81 2.77 -4.27 -2.55
CA LEU A 81 3.33 -3.02 -1.98
C LEU A 81 4.75 -3.19 -1.46
N THR A 82 5.16 -4.38 -1.03
CA THR A 82 6.56 -4.66 -0.68
C THR A 82 7.50 -4.60 -1.91
N THR A 83 6.93 -4.82 -3.11
CA THR A 83 7.68 -4.94 -4.37
C THR A 83 7.50 -3.75 -5.30
N ASP A 84 6.42 -2.98 -5.19
CA ASP A 84 6.09 -1.88 -6.11
C ASP A 84 5.44 -0.67 -5.42
N VAL A 85 5.98 -0.26 -4.27
CA VAL A 85 5.45 0.88 -3.51
C VAL A 85 5.51 2.21 -4.29
N ALA A 86 6.49 2.39 -5.19
CA ALA A 86 6.62 3.64 -5.93
C ALA A 86 5.47 3.86 -6.92
N GLU A 87 5.03 2.80 -7.62
CA GLU A 87 3.85 2.84 -8.50
C GLU A 87 2.60 3.23 -7.71
N PHE A 88 2.37 2.57 -6.57
CA PHE A 88 1.21 2.88 -5.74
C PHE A 88 1.22 4.32 -5.19
N VAL A 89 2.36 4.78 -4.68
CA VAL A 89 2.50 6.15 -4.18
C VAL A 89 2.25 7.17 -5.30
N ASN A 90 2.62 6.84 -6.54
CA ASN A 90 2.37 7.69 -7.69
C ASN A 90 0.88 7.76 -8.05
N ASP A 91 0.23 6.60 -8.19
CA ASP A 91 -1.17 6.51 -8.60
C ASP A 91 -2.12 7.23 -7.63
N TRP A 92 -1.75 7.24 -6.35
CA TRP A 92 -2.52 7.85 -5.27
C TRP A 92 -1.98 9.23 -4.83
N GLU A 93 -0.98 9.76 -5.55
CA GLU A 93 -0.39 11.09 -5.30
C GLU A 93 0.02 11.32 -3.83
N LEU A 94 0.60 10.30 -3.17
CA LEU A 94 0.90 10.33 -1.72
C LEU A 94 2.14 11.18 -1.35
N TYR A 95 2.69 11.94 -2.29
CA TYR A 95 3.92 12.71 -2.15
C TYR A 95 3.72 14.17 -1.72
N ASP A 96 2.48 14.70 -1.75
CA ASP A 96 2.14 16.09 -1.38
C ASP A 96 1.99 16.34 0.14
#